data_AF-A0A2T0YTE1-F1
#
_entry.id   AF-A0A2T0YTE1-F1
#
_cell.length_a   1.000
_cell.length_b   1.000
_cell.length_c   1.000
_cell.angle_alpha   90.00
_cell.angle_beta   90.00
_cell.angle_gamma   90.00
#
_symmetry.space_group_name_H-M   'P 1'
#
loop_
_entity.id
_entity.type
_entity.pdbx_description
1 polymer ?
#
loop_
_entity_poly.entity_id
_entity_poly.type
_entity_poly.pdbx_seq_one_letter_code
_entity_poly.pdbx_strand_id
1 'polypeptide(L)' 'MDRYESGREGDAPAAGFAPRRAVTTIYLPEGVDAHAERPSRLGEHSTGVGCLYVPRLEQADLSVLEEIIADSYRRVTG' A
#
# COMPACT_ATOMS: atom_id res chain seq x y z
N MET A 1 26.73 0.79 7.69
CA MET A 1 26.74 -0.13 6.53
C MET A 1 25.67 -1.16 6.83
N ASP A 2 24.45 -0.94 6.36
CA ASP A 2 23.38 -1.93 6.46
C ASP A 2 22.80 -2.09 5.06
N ARG A 3 23.41 -3.02 4.33
CA ARG A 3 22.98 -3.43 2.99
C ARG A 3 21.95 -4.52 3.20
N TYR A 4 20.68 -4.20 3.00
CA TYR A 4 19.61 -5.19 3.00
C TYR A 4 19.83 -6.16 1.83
N GLU A 5 20.26 -7.39 2.13
CA GLU A 5 20.65 -8.44 1.16
C GLU A 5 19.48 -9.09 0.41
N SER A 6 18.33 -8.42 0.26
CA SER A 6 17.22 -9.02 -0.50
C SER A 6 17.35 -8.68 -1.99
N GLY A 7 18.12 -9.52 -2.68
CA GLY A 7 18.10 -9.65 -4.14
C GLY A 7 16.76 -10.15 -4.66
N ARG A 8 15.72 -9.32 -4.55
CA ARG A 8 14.48 -9.46 -5.31
C ARG A 8 14.37 -8.30 -6.27
N GLU A 9 15.18 -8.35 -7.33
CA GLU A 9 14.88 -7.64 -8.57
C GLU A 9 13.77 -8.45 -9.26
N GLY A 10 12.53 -8.19 -8.85
CA GLY A 10 11.34 -8.60 -9.57
C GLY A 10 10.72 -7.36 -10.19
N ASP A 11 10.31 -7.45 -11.45
CA ASP A 11 9.41 -6.47 -12.06
C ASP A 11 8.11 -6.51 -11.26
N ALA A 12 8.03 -5.65 -10.25
CA ALA A 12 6.86 -5.54 -9.40
C ALA A 12 5.92 -4.52 -10.06
N PRO A 13 4.62 -4.81 -10.13
CA PRO A 13 3.67 -3.86 -10.67
C PRO A 13 3.70 -2.56 -9.83
N ALA A 14 3.64 -1.42 -10.51
CA ALA A 14 3.64 -0.10 -9.88
C ALA A 14 2.47 0.11 -8.89
N ALA A 15 1.38 -0.64 -9.06
CA ALA A 15 0.30 -0.77 -8.09
C ALA A 15 -0.31 -2.16 -8.19
N GLY A 16 -0.69 -2.74 -7.06
CA GLY A 16 -1.33 -4.06 -7.02
C GLY A 16 -2.15 -4.28 -5.76
N PHE A 17 -3.14 -5.17 -5.85
CA PHE A 17 -3.94 -5.60 -4.71
C PHE A 17 -4.28 -7.10 -4.80
N ALA A 18 -4.46 -7.72 -3.64
CA ALA A 18 -4.87 -9.10 -3.51
C ALA A 18 -6.16 -9.17 -2.67
N PRO A 19 -7.32 -9.43 -3.29
CA PRO A 19 -8.53 -9.68 -2.54
C PRO A 19 -8.45 -11.05 -1.86
N ARG A 20 -8.63 -11.10 -0.54
CA ARG A 20 -8.80 -12.34 0.24
C ARG A 20 -10.17 -12.32 0.90
N ARG A 21 -10.66 -13.50 1.28
CA ARG A 21 -11.97 -13.69 1.93
C ARG A 21 -12.19 -12.83 3.18
N ALA A 22 -11.12 -12.47 3.89
CA ALA A 22 -11.20 -11.69 5.13
C ALA A 22 -10.66 -10.25 4.98
N VAL A 23 -9.81 -9.99 3.99
CA VAL A 23 -9.08 -8.72 3.88
C VAL A 23 -8.62 -8.47 2.46
N THR A 24 -8.73 -7.23 2.00
CA THR A 24 -8.10 -6.77 0.76
C THR A 24 -6.71 -6.23 1.11
N THR A 25 -5.67 -6.86 0.58
CA THR A 25 -4.30 -6.36 0.72
C THR A 25 -3.98 -5.44 -0.45
N ILE A 26 -3.49 -4.24 -0.16
CA ILE A 26 -3.02 -3.27 -1.16
C ILE A 26 -1.52 -3.11 -0.96
N TYR A 27 -0.75 -3.27 -2.02
CA TYR A 27 0.70 -3.25 -1.98
C TYR A 27 1.22 -1.84 -2.24
N LEU A 28 2.16 -1.39 -1.39
CA LEU A 28 2.85 -0.11 -1.48
C LEU A 28 4.36 -0.41 -1.53
N PRO A 29 4.96 -0.48 -2.73
CA PRO A 29 6.35 -0.94 -2.91
C PRO A 29 7.37 -0.10 -2.14
N GLU A 30 7.11 1.18 -1.98
CA GLU A 30 7.95 2.16 -1.28
C GLU A 30 7.72 2.19 0.24
N GLY A 31 6.77 1.41 0.75
CA GLY A 31 6.43 1.34 2.16
C GLY A 31 5.25 2.22 2.59
N VAL A 32 4.54 1.80 3.63
CA VAL A 32 3.37 2.55 4.14
C VAL A 32 3.75 3.85 4.85
N ASP A 33 4.97 3.91 5.40
CA ASP A 33 5.49 5.09 6.10
C ASP A 33 5.65 6.30 5.17
N ALA A 34 5.82 6.06 3.86
CA ALA A 34 5.81 7.12 2.85
C ALA A 34 4.46 7.87 2.77
N HIS A 35 3.40 7.28 3.34
CA HIS A 35 2.04 7.79 3.33
C HIS A 35 1.50 8.10 4.72
N ALA A 36 2.30 8.08 5.78
CA ALA A 36 1.91 7.97 7.20
C ALA A 36 0.69 8.77 7.70
N GLU A 37 0.33 9.89 7.07
CA GLU A 37 -0.82 10.73 7.45
C GLU A 37 -2.14 10.38 6.75
N ARG A 38 -2.09 9.77 5.55
CA ARG A 38 -3.28 9.47 4.73
C ARG A 38 -4.05 8.23 5.19
N PRO A 39 -3.41 7.11 5.61
CA PRO A 39 -4.11 5.93 6.11
C PRO A 39 -5.04 6.25 7.28
N SER A 40 -4.70 7.21 8.14
CA SER A 40 -5.56 7.65 9.25
C SER A 40 -6.96 8.12 8.81
N ARG A 41 -7.10 8.56 7.55
CA ARG A 41 -8.38 8.98 6.95
C ARG A 41 -9.06 7.87 6.14
N LEU A 42 -8.38 6.75 5.91
CA LEU A 42 -8.86 5.64 5.08
C LEU A 42 -10.02 4.87 5.75
N GLY A 43 -10.16 4.92 7.08
CA GLY A 43 -11.15 4.14 7.82
C GLY A 43 -10.53 2.94 8.53
N GLU A 44 -11.29 1.85 8.70
CA GLU A 44 -10.79 0.62 9.34
C GLU A 44 -9.73 -0.05 8.45
N HIS A 45 -8.48 -0.06 8.89
CA HIS A 45 -7.38 -0.69 8.19
C HIS A 45 -6.28 -1.10 9.17
N SER A 46 -5.44 -2.03 8.74
CA SER A 46 -4.16 -2.32 9.38
C SER A 46 -3.02 -2.09 8.39
N THR A 47 -1.81 -1.83 8.89
CA THR A 47 -0.64 -1.58 8.06
C THR A 47 0.44 -2.65 8.30
N GLY A 48 1.20 -2.96 7.25
CA GLY A 48 2.47 -3.67 7.32
C GLY A 48 3.57 -2.82 6.68
N VAL A 49 4.80 -3.34 6.64
CA VAL A 49 5.97 -2.60 6.12
C VAL A 49 5.75 -2.03 4.72
N GLY A 50 5.09 -2.77 3.82
CA GLY A 50 4.81 -2.36 2.45
C GLY A 50 3.40 -2.69 1.97
N CYS A 51 2.44 -2.72 2.88
CA CYS A 51 1.07 -3.07 2.54
C CYS A 51 0.03 -2.46 3.47
N LEU A 52 -1.13 -2.16 2.90
CA LEU A 52 -2.37 -1.81 3.60
C LEU A 52 -3.30 -3.03 3.59
N TYR A 53 -3.94 -3.25 4.73
CA TYR A 53 -4.91 -4.31 4.94
C TYR A 53 -6.27 -3.68 5.18
N VAL A 54 -7.18 -3.82 4.22
CA VAL A 54 -8.52 -3.23 4.26
C VAL A 54 -9.55 -4.35 4.40
N PRO A 55 -10.13 -4.59 5.59
CA PRO A 55 -11.09 -5.69 5.80
C PRO A 55 -12.42 -5.45 5.07
N ARG A 56 -12.88 -4.19 4.99
CA ARG A 56 -14.14 -3.80 4.36
C ARG A 56 -13.95 -2.57 3.50
N LEU A 57 -13.89 -2.76 2.18
CA LEU A 57 -13.77 -1.64 1.23
C LEU A 57 -14.96 -0.68 1.30
N GLU A 58 -16.16 -1.18 1.64
CA GLU A 58 -17.37 -0.37 1.84
C GLU A 58 -17.26 0.60 3.02
N GLN A 59 -16.34 0.35 3.96
CA GLN A 59 -16.09 1.20 5.11
C GLN A 59 -14.81 2.02 4.95
N ALA A 60 -14.11 1.83 3.84
CA ALA A 60 -12.93 2.60 3.51
C ALA A 60 -13.32 3.85 2.72
N ASP A 61 -12.64 4.96 2.96
CA ASP A 61 -12.74 6.13 2.11
C ASP A 61 -11.98 5.87 0.80
N LEU A 62 -12.72 5.55 -0.26
CA LEU A 62 -12.15 5.25 -1.57
C LEU A 62 -11.40 6.44 -2.18
N SER A 63 -11.74 7.68 -1.80
CA SER A 63 -11.03 8.86 -2.29
C SER A 63 -9.62 8.92 -1.68
N VAL A 64 -9.52 8.66 -0.36
CA VAL A 64 -8.24 8.55 0.34
C VAL A 64 -7.42 7.40 -0.22
N LEU A 65 -8.07 6.27 -0.53
CA LEU A 65 -7.39 5.13 -1.12
C LEU A 65 -6.80 5.47 -2.50
N GLU A 66 -7.55 6.16 -3.34
CA GLU A 66 -7.10 6.62 -4.65
C GLU A 66 -5.90 7.57 -4.52
N GLU A 67 -5.93 8.51 -3.57
CA GLU A 67 -4.82 9.43 -3.30
C GLU A 67 -3.53 8.68 -2.90
N ILE A 68 -3.65 7.64 -2.07
CA ILE A 68 -2.51 6.82 -1.65
C ILE A 68 -1.93 6.06 -2.85
N ILE A 69 -2.78 5.41 -3.64
CA ILE A 69 -2.35 4.63 -4.82
C ILE A 69 -1.72 5.54 -5.87
N ALA A 70 -2.30 6.71 -6.14
CA ALA A 70 -1.77 7.66 -7.12
C ALA A 70 -0.40 8.21 -6.71
N ASP A 71 -0.21 8.49 -5.42
CA ASP A 71 1.08 8.93 -4.87
C ASP A 71 2.11 7.81 -4.92
N SER A 72 1.71 6.58 -4.58
CA SER A 72 2.57 5.40 -4.65
C SER A 72 3.03 5.13 -6.08
N TYR A 73 2.10 5.10 -7.03
CA TYR A 73 2.39 4.94 -8.44
C TYR A 73 3.40 5.99 -8.93
N ARG A 74 3.19 7.27 -8.58
CA ARG A 74 4.11 8.36 -8.96
C ARG A 74 5.51 8.18 -8.40
N ARG A 75 5.67 7.62 -7.20
CA ARG A 75 6.98 7.39 -6.57
C ARG A 75 7.75 6.25 -7.22
N VAL A 76 7.06 5.24 -7.73
CA VAL A 76 7.70 4.03 -8.29
C VAL A 76 7.89 4.09 -9.80
N THR A 77 7.15 4.96 -10.51
CA THR A 77 7.33 5.19 -11.96
C THR A 77 8.00 6.52 -12.31
N GLY A 78 8.32 7.35 -11.31
CA GLY A 78 8.87 8.69 -11.46
C GLY A 78 10.40 8.75 -11.49
#